data_AF-A0A6V8DKQ5-F1
#
_entry.id   AF-A0A6V8DKQ5-F1
#
_cell.length_a   1.000
_cell.length_b   1.000
_cell.length_c   1.000
_cell.angle_alpha   90.00
_cell.angle_beta   90.00
_cell.angle_gamma   90.00
#
_symmetry.space_group_name_H-M   'P 1'
#
loop_
_entity.id
_entity.type
_entity.pdbx_description
1 polymer ?
#
loop_
_entity_poly.entity_id
_entity_poly.type
_entity_poly.pdbx_seq_one_letter_code
_entity_poly.pdbx_strand_id
1 'polypeptide(L)' 'MLVNDKWEGPIVDQHMHLDKANRFLSAAEEFSNAGGTGIFLVHKPSFSTSLPRNISDYRDVYQETLNMASKVREKIG' A
#
# COMPACT_ATOMS: atom_id res chain seq x y z
N MET A 1 -10.36 -15.90 12.88
CA MET A 1 -10.89 -16.71 14.01
C MET A 1 -9.83 -17.72 14.40
N LEU A 2 -9.70 -18.04 15.69
CA LEU A 2 -8.79 -19.09 16.11
C LEU A 2 -9.44 -20.45 15.89
N VAL A 3 -8.77 -21.33 15.15
CA VAL A 3 -9.13 -22.73 14.92
C VAL A 3 -7.93 -23.56 15.31
N ASN A 4 -8.08 -24.43 16.31
CA ASN A 4 -6.99 -25.25 16.86
C ASN A 4 -5.75 -24.40 17.21
N ASP A 5 -5.97 -23.31 17.95
CA ASP A 5 -4.95 -22.32 18.36
C ASP A 5 -4.21 -21.60 17.21
N LYS A 6 -4.69 -21.73 15.97
CA LYS A 6 -4.16 -21.01 14.80
C LYS A 6 -5.16 -19.99 14.28
N TRP A 7 -4.67 -18.82 13.90
CA TRP A 7 -5.51 -17.81 13.26
C TRP A 7 -5.82 -18.19 11.81
N GLU A 8 -7.09 -18.34 11.47
CA GLU A 8 -7.59 -18.59 10.10
C GLU A 8 -8.35 -17.39 9.49
N GLY A 9 -8.32 -16.23 10.15
CA GLY A 9 -8.99 -15.03 9.64
C GLY A 9 -8.10 -14.18 8.71
N PRO A 10 -8.65 -13.10 8.14
CA PRO A 10 -7.84 -12.09 7.47
C PRO A 10 -6.79 -11.51 8.43
N ILE A 11 -5.58 -11.32 7.92
CA ILE A 11 -4.51 -10.53 8.54
C ILE A 11 -4.41 -9.24 7.73
N VAL A 12 -4.81 -8.13 8.33
CA VAL A 12 -4.88 -6.84 7.64
C VAL A 12 -3.98 -5.84 8.34
N ASP A 13 -3.10 -5.19 7.58
CA ASP A 13 -2.44 -3.97 8.04
C ASP A 13 -3.38 -2.79 7.76
N GLN A 14 -3.85 -2.16 8.84
CA GLN A 14 -4.81 -1.06 8.76
C GLN A 14 -4.16 0.28 8.37
N HIS A 15 -2.83 0.37 8.32
CA HIS A 15 -2.13 1.61 7.98
C HIS A 15 -0.77 1.32 7.36
N MET A 16 -0.75 1.10 6.05
CA MET A 16 0.50 0.88 5.31
C MET A 16 0.81 2.04 4.38
N HIS A 17 2.02 2.58 4.49
CA HIS A 17 2.57 3.52 3.50
C HIS A 17 3.55 2.80 2.56
N LEU A 18 3.29 2.84 1.26
CA LEU A 18 4.22 2.36 0.24
C LEU A 18 5.01 3.50 -0.39
N ASP A 19 6.23 3.20 -0.85
CA ASP A 19 7.14 4.19 -1.41
C ASP A 19 7.89 3.65 -2.64
N LYS A 20 7.64 4.25 -3.80
CA LYS A 20 8.32 3.92 -5.07
C LYS A 20 9.82 4.17 -5.05
N ALA A 21 10.30 5.10 -4.21
CA ALA A 21 11.72 5.38 -4.06
C ALA A 21 12.42 4.43 -3.07
N ASN A 22 11.67 3.48 -2.49
CA ASN A 22 12.17 2.50 -1.54
C ASN A 22 11.61 1.11 -1.90
N ARG A 23 11.19 0.32 -0.90
CA ARG A 23 10.84 -1.10 -1.10
C ARG A 23 9.59 -1.34 -1.95
N PHE A 24 8.63 -0.42 -1.95
CA PHE A 24 7.36 -0.54 -2.68
C PHE A 24 6.78 -1.96 -2.77
N LEU A 25 6.93 -2.63 -3.92
CA LEU A 25 6.38 -3.97 -4.17
C LEU A 25 6.99 -5.04 -3.28
N SER A 26 8.29 -4.97 -2.96
CA SER A 26 8.90 -5.97 -2.08
C SER A 26 8.35 -5.89 -0.66
N ALA A 27 7.98 -4.70 -0.17
CA ALA A 27 7.33 -4.58 1.13
C ALA A 27 5.93 -5.23 1.14
N ALA A 28 5.15 -5.05 0.08
CA ALA A 28 3.84 -5.67 -0.05
C ALA A 28 3.94 -7.19 -0.26
N GLU A 29 4.92 -7.65 -1.04
CA GLU A 29 5.19 -9.07 -1.29
C GLU A 29 5.63 -9.78 -0.02
N GLU A 30 6.53 -9.18 0.77
CA GLU A 30 6.95 -9.74 2.05
C GLU A 30 5.82 -9.83 3.06
N PHE A 31 4.94 -8.82 3.12
CA PHE A 31 3.75 -8.88 3.97
C PHE A 31 2.82 -10.02 3.54
N SER A 32 2.58 -10.18 2.24
CA SER A 32 1.79 -11.29 1.70
C SER A 32 2.43 -12.64 2.03
N ASN A 33 3.75 -12.78 1.85
CA ASN A 33 4.49 -14.01 2.16
C ASN A 33 4.47 -14.36 3.65
N ALA A 34 4.34 -13.36 4.53
CA ALA A 34 4.17 -13.55 5.97
C ALA A 34 2.72 -13.92 6.38
N GLY A 35 1.80 -14.07 5.42
CA GLY A 35 0.39 -14.40 5.66
C GLY A 35 -0.56 -13.20 5.67
N GLY A 36 -0.07 -12.00 5.32
CA GLY A 36 -0.90 -10.82 5.13
C GLY A 36 -1.92 -11.02 4.01
N THR A 37 -3.14 -10.54 4.24
CA THR A 37 -4.29 -10.76 3.33
C THR A 37 -4.91 -9.45 2.82
N GLY A 38 -4.52 -8.31 3.40
CA GLY A 38 -5.02 -7.01 2.98
C GLY A 38 -4.23 -5.87 3.61
N ILE A 39 -4.19 -4.75 2.91
CA ILE A 39 -3.55 -3.52 3.40
C ILE A 39 -4.48 -2.34 3.15
N PHE A 40 -4.53 -1.41 4.10
CA PHE A 40 -5.08 -0.10 3.88
C PHE A 40 -3.94 0.81 3.44
N LEU A 41 -3.85 1.02 2.12
CA LEU A 41 -2.83 1.88 1.55
C LEU A 41 -3.12 3.34 1.90
N VAL A 42 -2.26 3.93 2.72
CA VAL A 42 -2.36 5.32 3.13
C VAL A 42 -1.48 6.18 2.23
N HIS A 43 -2.05 7.29 1.75
CA HIS A 43 -1.39 8.25 0.89
C HIS A 43 -0.03 8.68 1.48
N LYS A 44 1.06 8.34 0.78
CA LYS A 44 2.41 8.87 1.05
C LYS A 44 2.95 9.53 -0.21
N PRO A 45 2.72 10.84 -0.39
CA PRO A 45 3.25 11.55 -1.54
C PRO A 45 4.77 11.68 -1.44
N SER A 46 5.48 11.48 -2.55
CA SER A 46 6.87 11.91 -2.67
C SER A 46 6.88 13.36 -3.16
N PHE A 47 6.78 14.35 -2.27
CA PHE A 47 6.93 15.77 -2.63
C PHE A 47 8.40 16.11 -2.92
N SER A 48 9.02 15.40 -3.87
CA SER A 48 10.47 15.46 -4.11
C SER A 48 10.95 16.77 -4.75
N THR A 49 10.05 17.52 -5.40
CA THR A 49 10.41 18.75 -6.13
C THR A 49 9.64 19.99 -5.68
N SER A 50 8.33 19.87 -5.42
CA SER A 50 7.50 20.97 -4.92
C SER A 50 6.20 20.47 -4.30
N LEU A 51 5.59 21.31 -3.45
CA LEU A 51 4.27 21.05 -2.88
C LEU A 51 3.17 21.38 -3.90
N PRO A 52 2.05 20.62 -3.89
CA PRO A 52 0.85 20.97 -4.65
C PRO A 52 0.39 22.40 -4.34
N ARG A 53 0.08 23.18 -5.38
CA ARG A 53 -0.38 24.57 -5.24
C ARG A 53 -1.89 24.71 -5.38
N ASN A 54 -2.52 23.71 -5.98
CA ASN A 54 -3.95 23.67 -6.21
C ASN A 54 -4.48 22.22 -6.14
N ILE A 55 -5.80 22.09 -6.23
CA ILE A 55 -6.50 20.80 -6.13
C ILE A 55 -6.14 19.82 -7.26
N SER A 56 -5.80 20.32 -8.46
CA SER A 56 -5.37 19.49 -9.59
C SER A 56 -4.02 18.85 -9.29
N ASP A 57 -3.06 19.65 -8.84
CA ASP A 57 -1.73 19.14 -8.45
C ASP A 57 -1.84 18.05 -7.37
N TYR A 58 -2.75 18.22 -6.40
CA TYR A 58 -2.97 17.22 -5.36
C TYR A 58 -3.59 15.93 -5.95
N ARG A 59 -4.54 16.06 -6.89
CA ARG A 59 -5.13 14.90 -7.58
C ARG A 59 -4.09 14.10 -8.34
N ASP A 60 -3.15 14.76 -9.01
CA ASP A 60 -2.08 14.10 -9.76
C ASP A 60 -1.18 13.29 -8.81
N VAL A 61 -0.81 13.86 -7.66
CA VAL A 61 -0.01 13.16 -6.66
C VAL A 61 -0.80 12.02 -5.97
N TYR A 62 -2.11 12.20 -5.76
CA TYR A 62 -2.97 11.15 -5.23
C TYR A 62 -3.17 10.00 -6.23
N GLN A 63 -3.24 10.30 -7.53
CA GLN A 63 -3.33 9.31 -8.60
C GLN A 63 -2.13 8.34 -8.55
N GLU A 64 -0.95 8.80 -8.14
CA GLU A 64 0.20 7.93 -7.93
C GLU A 64 -0.02 6.88 -6.83
N THR A 65 -0.78 7.22 -5.78
CA THR A 65 -1.19 6.26 -4.75
C THR A 65 -2.16 5.22 -5.28
N LEU A 66 -3.12 5.63 -6.12
CA LEU A 66 -4.04 4.70 -6.80
C LEU A 66 -3.29 3.78 -7.77
N ASN A 67 -2.32 4.33 -8.50
CA ASN A 67 -1.45 3.57 -9.40
C ASN A 67 -0.63 2.52 -8.62
N MET A 68 -0.13 2.88 -7.43
CA MET A 68 0.53 1.92 -6.53
C MET A 68 -0.40 0.80 -6.09
N ALA A 69 -1.62 1.12 -5.63
CA ALA A 69 -2.62 0.13 -5.26
C ALA A 69 -2.95 -0.82 -6.43
N SER A 70 -3.09 -0.27 -7.64
CA SER A 70 -3.32 -1.08 -8.84
C SER A 70 -2.16 -2.01 -9.15
N LYS A 71 -0.91 -1.56 -8.95
CA LYS A 71 0.27 -2.38 -9.21
C LYS A 71 0.42 -3.51 -8.19
N VAL A 72 0.14 -3.26 -6.92
CA VAL A 72 0.11 -4.29 -5.87
C VAL A 72 -0.92 -5.37 -6.24
N ARG A 73 -2.15 -4.96 -6.60
CA ARG A 73 -3.22 -5.89 -7.04
C ARG A 73 -2.85 -6.72 -8.27
N GLU A 74 -2.14 -6.12 -9.23
CA GLU A 74 -1.69 -6.82 -10.44
C GLU A 74 -0.62 -7.87 -10.14
N LYS A 75 0.26 -7.61 -9.17
CA LYS A 75 1.48 -8.41 -8.95
C LYS A 75 1.40 -9.42 -7.81
N ILE A 76 0.59 -9.16 -6.79
CA ILE A 76 0.62 -9.91 -5.54
C ILE A 76 -0.73 -10.60 -5.29
N GLY A 77 -1.85 -9.88 -5.45
CA GLY A 77 -3.21 -10.37 -5.18
C GLY A 77 -4.06 -9.32 -4.48
#